data_AF-A0AB34FVG6-F1
#
_entry.id   AF-A0AB34FVG6-F1
#
_cell.length_a   1.000
_cell.length_b   1.000
_cell.length_c   1.000
_cell.angle_alpha   90.00
_cell.angle_beta   90.00
_cell.angle_gamma   90.00
#
_symmetry.space_group_name_H-M   'P 1'
#
loop_
_entity.id
_entity.type
_entity.pdbx_description
1 polymer ?
#
loop_
_entity_poly.entity_id
_entity_poly.type
_entity_poly.pdbx_seq_one_letter_code
_entity_poly.pdbx_strand_id
1 'polypeptide(L)'
;MPPTRTHRSTPSRKKSCLPCARAKVRCGLERPSCARCVASKRQCAYATAAPRSPTARAASPTDIPVQAPPSPNPRAAALTSIATPASLSTVFTDAADATAATASAFSESPAHPPAPRQSQRRDGEALNFALLDLVPLAGADQIRDRWLRPFLAVTDQQEVPKAFHPYTLQYMSCVLRTYPKQMADGEPPFLHPMQLTGEHVVLANCYSLARLWHNRAVGSEAIVADTVRREMDRLAHDRNVDDIDHLAAFQAYLVYSLMAYFFPIAGSPLVNDATMVTLQEMAFCAAQGGLVSQAELAGTRPTWESWIVAAAKRRAMFAFYLLSSVYNADNNVPNFLAEELRDVFAPDAKLVWEARTREAWQREYARHLARWPDGPLKISELWRSPETGSERRRERVDRWVQHADEFGMMLFAVCVHLHGY
;
A
#
# COMPACT_ATOMS: atom_id res chain seq x y z
N MET A 1 71.31 -8.23 -11.63
CA MET A 1 70.17 -9.16 -11.68
C MET A 1 68.95 -8.48 -11.06
N PRO A 2 67.88 -8.19 -11.82
CA PRO A 2 66.65 -7.67 -11.26
C PRO A 2 65.74 -8.83 -10.77
N PRO A 3 64.81 -8.57 -9.83
CA PRO A 3 64.21 -9.59 -8.97
C PRO A 3 63.12 -10.42 -9.65
N THR A 4 63.02 -11.66 -9.19
CA THR A 4 62.03 -12.68 -9.51
C THR A 4 60.60 -12.18 -9.28
N ARG A 5 59.82 -12.09 -10.36
CA ARG A 5 58.41 -11.72 -10.36
C ARG A 5 57.58 -12.88 -9.80
N THR A 6 57.17 -12.78 -8.53
CA THR A 6 56.18 -13.69 -7.93
C THR A 6 54.82 -13.48 -8.60
N HIS A 7 54.33 -14.48 -9.33
CA HIS A 7 52.97 -14.49 -9.87
C HIS A 7 51.98 -14.65 -8.71
N ARG A 8 51.48 -13.53 -8.17
CA ARG A 8 50.27 -13.55 -7.32
C ARG A 8 49.09 -13.96 -8.20
N SER A 9 48.53 -15.14 -7.95
CA SER A 9 47.28 -15.58 -8.54
C SER A 9 46.14 -14.68 -8.06
N THR A 10 45.70 -13.78 -8.93
CA THR A 10 44.48 -12.99 -8.72
C THR A 10 43.29 -13.94 -8.66
N PRO A 11 42.41 -13.86 -7.64
CA PRO A 11 41.22 -14.69 -7.60
C PRO A 11 40.32 -14.29 -8.76
N SER A 12 40.12 -15.20 -9.73
CA SER A 12 39.31 -14.92 -10.91
C SER A 12 37.88 -14.60 -10.47
N ARG A 13 37.39 -13.43 -10.85
CA ARG A 13 36.04 -12.92 -10.65
C ARG A 13 35.02 -13.77 -11.44
N LYS A 14 34.78 -15.02 -11.03
CA LYS A 14 33.87 -15.95 -11.74
C LYS A 14 32.44 -15.54 -11.45
N LYS A 15 31.82 -14.83 -12.41
CA LYS A 15 30.40 -14.48 -12.37
C LYS A 15 29.50 -15.70 -12.69
N SER A 16 29.97 -16.69 -13.45
CA SER A 16 29.18 -17.89 -13.81
C SER A 16 29.09 -18.95 -12.71
N CYS A 17 27.99 -19.73 -12.69
CA CYS A 17 27.86 -20.89 -11.83
C CYS A 17 28.86 -21.99 -12.21
N LEU A 18 29.19 -22.89 -11.28
CA LEU A 18 30.18 -23.96 -11.46
C LEU A 18 29.85 -24.89 -12.63
N PRO A 19 28.59 -25.34 -12.86
CA PRO A 19 28.25 -26.15 -14.02
C PRO A 19 28.46 -25.43 -15.36
N CYS A 20 28.00 -24.17 -15.49
CA CYS A 20 28.19 -23.40 -16.72
C CYS A 20 29.67 -23.10 -16.98
N ALA A 21 30.45 -22.83 -15.92
CA ALA A 21 31.89 -22.62 -16.03
C ALA A 21 32.62 -23.89 -16.49
N ARG A 22 32.28 -25.07 -15.94
CA ARG A 22 32.85 -26.37 -16.37
C ARG A 22 32.50 -26.70 -17.80
N ALA A 23 31.27 -26.41 -18.22
CA ALA A 23 30.83 -26.61 -19.60
C ALA A 23 31.34 -25.55 -20.58
N LYS A 24 32.08 -24.52 -20.11
CA LYS A 24 32.54 -23.36 -20.91
C LYS A 24 31.41 -22.64 -21.67
N VAL A 25 30.23 -22.56 -21.07
CA VAL A 25 29.06 -21.90 -21.67
C VAL A 25 28.60 -20.68 -20.87
N ARG A 26 27.92 -19.74 -21.54
CA ARG A 26 27.36 -18.54 -20.88
C ARG A 26 26.34 -18.93 -19.80
N CYS A 27 26.46 -18.33 -18.62
CA CYS A 27 25.55 -18.51 -17.49
C CYS A 27 24.54 -17.35 -17.46
N GLY A 28 23.27 -17.63 -17.17
CA GLY A 28 22.22 -16.61 -17.03
C GLY A 28 22.31 -15.78 -15.74
N LEU A 29 23.15 -16.19 -14.78
CA LEU A 29 23.46 -15.48 -13.53
C LEU A 29 22.30 -15.37 -12.54
N GLU A 30 21.13 -15.95 -12.83
CA GLU A 30 19.99 -15.97 -11.91
C GLU A 30 20.31 -16.82 -10.66
N ARG A 31 19.90 -16.34 -9.48
CA ARG A 31 20.04 -17.04 -8.19
C ARG A 31 18.66 -17.39 -7.66
N PRO A 32 18.45 -18.58 -7.05
CA PRO A 32 19.46 -19.57 -6.65
C PRO A 32 19.96 -20.50 -7.77
N SER A 33 19.30 -20.53 -8.93
CA SER A 33 19.69 -21.37 -10.08
C SER A 33 19.56 -20.62 -11.41
N CYS A 34 20.55 -20.76 -12.30
CA CYS A 34 20.48 -20.11 -13.61
C CYS A 34 19.54 -20.82 -14.58
N ALA A 35 18.95 -20.09 -15.52
CA ALA A 35 17.94 -20.59 -16.47
C ALA A 35 18.41 -21.85 -17.24
N ARG A 36 19.69 -21.91 -17.60
CA ARG A 36 20.27 -23.07 -18.30
C ARG A 36 20.37 -24.32 -17.41
N CYS A 37 20.75 -24.16 -16.14
CA CYS A 37 20.81 -25.28 -15.20
C CYS A 37 19.39 -25.81 -14.91
N VAL A 38 18.39 -24.92 -14.84
CA VAL A 38 16.98 -25.29 -14.69
C VAL A 38 16.50 -26.08 -15.92
N ALA A 39 16.70 -25.54 -17.13
CA ALA A 39 16.30 -26.20 -18.37
C ALA A 39 16.99 -27.56 -18.57
N SER A 40 18.25 -27.67 -18.15
CA SER A 40 19.03 -28.91 -18.25
C SER A 40 18.83 -29.87 -17.08
N LYS A 41 17.96 -29.54 -16.10
CA LYS A 41 17.73 -30.30 -14.86
C LYS A 41 19.03 -30.67 -14.12
N ARG A 42 19.97 -29.72 -14.02
CA ARG A 42 21.26 -29.90 -13.32
C ARG A 42 21.34 -29.00 -12.10
N GLN A 43 21.96 -29.49 -11.02
CA GLN A 43 22.13 -28.72 -9.80
C GLN A 43 23.01 -27.49 -10.04
N CYS A 44 22.43 -26.30 -9.89
CA CYS A 44 23.14 -25.04 -10.05
C CYS A 44 23.82 -24.66 -8.73
N ALA A 45 25.14 -24.47 -8.77
CA ALA A 45 25.89 -24.03 -7.60
C ALA A 45 26.82 -22.89 -7.99
N TYR A 46 26.76 -21.79 -7.24
CA TYR A 46 27.73 -20.71 -7.31
C TYR A 46 28.77 -20.93 -6.22
N ALA A 47 30.03 -20.63 -6.49
CA ALA A 47 31.06 -20.69 -5.47
C ALA A 47 30.76 -19.63 -4.39
N THR A 48 30.38 -20.06 -3.19
CA THR A 48 30.37 -19.23 -1.99
C THR A 48 31.82 -19.10 -1.50
N ALA A 49 32.30 -17.87 -1.30
CA ALA A 49 33.62 -17.66 -0.73
C ALA A 49 33.62 -18.21 0.71
N ALA A 50 34.51 -19.16 1.00
CA ALA A 50 34.71 -19.63 2.36
C ALA A 50 35.34 -18.52 3.23
N PRO A 51 34.95 -18.36 4.50
CA PRO A 51 35.63 -17.45 5.41
C PRO A 51 37.06 -17.94 5.67
N ARG A 52 38.04 -17.03 5.62
CA ARG A 52 39.45 -17.32 5.88
C ARG A 52 39.68 -17.40 7.39
N SER A 53 39.96 -18.58 7.92
CA SER A 53 40.51 -18.77 9.27
C SER A 53 42.05 -18.68 9.22
N PRO A 54 42.71 -18.15 10.28
CA PRO A 54 44.14 -17.92 10.29
C PRO A 54 44.94 -19.21 10.57
N THR A 55 46.20 -19.16 10.14
CA THR A 55 47.25 -20.17 10.18
C THR A 55 47.48 -20.85 11.54
N ALA A 56 47.64 -22.17 11.53
CA ALA A 56 48.56 -22.89 12.41
C ALA A 56 49.06 -24.17 11.71
N ARG A 57 50.37 -24.40 11.82
CA ARG A 57 51.13 -25.54 11.27
C ARG A 57 50.94 -26.80 12.13
N ALA A 58 51.13 -27.94 11.45
CA ALA A 58 51.88 -29.14 11.86
C ALA A 58 51.11 -30.45 12.11
N ALA A 59 51.57 -31.46 11.34
CA ALA A 59 51.74 -32.89 11.63
C ALA A 59 50.51 -33.84 11.73
N SER A 60 50.52 -34.83 10.83
CA SER A 60 49.86 -36.15 10.88
C SER A 60 50.56 -37.09 11.91
N PRO A 61 50.21 -38.39 12.08
CA PRO A 61 49.05 -39.17 11.61
C PRO A 61 48.39 -40.12 12.66
N THR A 62 47.36 -40.85 12.19
CA THR A 62 46.93 -42.25 12.52
C THR A 62 45.85 -42.56 13.58
N ASP A 63 45.02 -43.53 13.14
CA ASP A 63 44.17 -44.53 13.81
C ASP A 63 42.66 -44.36 14.05
N ILE A 64 41.98 -45.47 13.73
CA ILE A 64 40.54 -45.75 13.53
C ILE A 64 39.93 -46.31 14.86
N PRO A 65 38.69 -46.86 14.87
CA PRO A 65 37.34 -46.29 15.06
C PRO A 65 36.77 -46.53 16.49
N VAL A 66 35.56 -46.03 16.82
CA VAL A 66 34.50 -46.70 17.63
C VAL A 66 33.22 -45.82 17.70
N GLN A 67 32.09 -46.47 17.99
CA GLN A 67 30.68 -46.23 17.61
C GLN A 67 29.85 -45.18 18.42
N ALA A 68 28.86 -44.57 17.73
CA ALA A 68 27.44 -44.19 18.06
C ALA A 68 27.10 -43.36 19.35
N PRO A 69 25.90 -42.73 19.56
CA PRO A 69 24.63 -42.68 18.82
C PRO A 69 24.02 -41.22 18.72
N PRO A 70 22.68 -40.99 18.77
CA PRO A 70 21.79 -40.60 17.68
C PRO A 70 21.47 -39.09 17.56
N SER A 71 20.89 -38.73 16.42
CA SER A 71 20.34 -37.41 16.06
C SER A 71 19.37 -36.80 17.08
N PRO A 72 19.35 -35.45 17.18
CA PRO A 72 18.12 -34.70 17.43
C PRO A 72 17.71 -33.84 16.23
N ASN A 73 16.39 -33.67 16.13
CA ASN A 73 15.61 -32.99 15.09
C ASN A 73 16.10 -31.59 14.66
N PRO A 74 15.80 -31.16 13.41
CA PRO A 74 16.13 -29.84 12.92
C PRO A 74 15.05 -28.82 13.36
N ARG A 75 15.33 -28.06 14.42
CA ARG A 75 14.66 -26.79 14.68
C ARG A 75 15.70 -25.71 14.93
N ALA A 76 16.20 -25.15 13.83
CA ALA A 76 16.81 -23.82 13.77
C ALA A 76 16.94 -23.45 12.29
N ALA A 77 15.83 -23.00 11.69
CA ALA A 77 15.90 -22.37 10.38
C ALA A 77 16.59 -21.01 10.54
N ALA A 78 17.72 -20.87 9.85
CA ALA A 78 18.61 -19.74 9.90
C ALA A 78 17.92 -18.45 9.44
N LEU A 79 18.11 -17.39 10.23
CA LEU A 79 17.90 -16.00 9.82
C LEU A 79 18.91 -15.65 8.72
N THR A 80 18.49 -15.66 7.46
CA THR A 80 19.28 -15.14 6.35
C THR A 80 19.11 -13.63 6.28
N SER A 81 20.15 -12.90 6.69
CA SER A 81 20.31 -11.46 6.45
C SER A 81 20.31 -11.20 4.94
N ILE A 82 19.32 -10.44 4.46
CA ILE A 82 19.27 -9.94 3.08
C ILE A 82 19.89 -8.55 3.11
N ALA A 83 21.10 -8.44 2.54
CA ALA A 83 21.75 -7.15 2.33
C ALA A 83 20.99 -6.34 1.26
N THR A 84 20.68 -5.10 1.60
CA THR A 84 20.11 -4.04 0.75
C THR A 84 20.99 -3.74 -0.47
N PRO A 85 20.44 -3.55 -1.67
CA PRO A 85 21.06 -2.70 -2.68
C PRO A 85 20.76 -1.24 -2.38
N ALA A 86 21.79 -0.39 -2.45
CA ALA A 86 21.68 1.05 -2.35
C ALA A 86 20.91 1.66 -3.55
N SER A 87 20.02 2.60 -3.24
CA SER A 87 19.46 3.67 -4.09
C SER A 87 18.79 3.27 -5.40
N LEU A 88 17.45 3.27 -5.41
CA LEU A 88 16.63 3.34 -6.63
C LEU A 88 15.93 4.70 -6.71
N SER A 89 16.71 5.72 -7.03
CA SER A 89 16.21 7.03 -7.50
C SER A 89 16.94 7.40 -8.78
N THR A 90 16.51 6.78 -9.87
CA THR A 90 16.75 7.08 -11.31
C THR A 90 16.21 5.85 -12.04
N VAL A 91 15.15 5.88 -12.84
CA VAL A 91 14.94 6.66 -14.05
C VAL A 91 13.43 6.60 -14.37
N PHE A 92 12.76 7.75 -14.38
CA PHE A 92 11.66 8.06 -15.31
C PHE A 92 11.71 9.57 -15.49
N THR A 93 12.64 10.03 -16.32
CA THR A 93 12.58 11.35 -16.93
C THR A 93 11.77 11.19 -18.22
N ASP A 94 10.58 11.78 -18.27
CA ASP A 94 9.87 12.00 -19.54
C ASP A 94 10.73 12.95 -20.37
N ALA A 95 11.33 12.43 -21.43
CA ALA A 95 11.92 13.25 -22.48
C ALA A 95 10.80 13.64 -23.44
N ALA A 96 10.68 14.95 -23.68
CA ALA A 96 9.81 15.54 -24.67
C ALA A 96 10.20 15.05 -26.08
N ASP A 97 9.25 14.45 -26.80
CA ASP A 97 9.35 14.27 -28.24
C ASP A 97 8.51 15.34 -28.94
N ALA A 98 9.20 16.41 -29.34
CA ALA A 98 8.77 17.26 -30.44
C ALA A 98 9.15 16.55 -31.74
N THR A 99 8.17 15.99 -32.44
CA THR A 99 8.33 15.61 -33.84
C THR A 99 7.26 16.29 -34.69
N ALA A 100 7.74 17.10 -35.62
CA ALA A 100 6.97 17.79 -36.63
C ALA A 100 6.32 16.78 -37.57
N ALA A 101 4.99 16.80 -37.65
CA ALA A 101 4.23 16.11 -38.69
C ALA A 101 3.64 17.14 -39.66
N THR A 102 4.12 17.07 -40.89
CA THR A 102 3.61 17.76 -42.07
C THR A 102 2.13 17.45 -42.30
N ALA A 103 1.34 18.53 -42.45
CA ALA A 103 -0.08 18.48 -42.73
C ALA A 103 -0.37 17.93 -44.14
N SER A 104 -1.30 16.98 -44.22
CA SER A 104 -2.02 16.67 -45.46
C SER A 104 -3.50 16.87 -45.18
N ALA A 105 -4.10 17.83 -45.89
CA ALA A 105 -5.45 18.31 -45.69
C ALA A 105 -6.46 17.31 -46.26
N PHE A 106 -7.35 16.81 -45.40
CA PHE A 106 -8.66 16.30 -45.81
C PHE A 106 -9.73 17.21 -45.21
N SER A 107 -10.54 17.79 -46.09
CA SER A 107 -11.67 18.65 -45.75
C SER A 107 -12.83 17.82 -45.20
N GLU A 108 -13.19 18.03 -43.95
CA GLU A 108 -14.52 17.68 -43.42
C GLU A 108 -15.12 18.91 -42.74
N SER A 109 -16.39 19.18 -43.08
CA SER A 109 -17.16 20.34 -42.62
C SER A 109 -17.40 20.32 -41.11
N PRO A 110 -17.56 21.49 -40.46
CA PRO A 110 -17.69 21.56 -39.01
C PRO A 110 -19.09 21.11 -38.56
N ALA A 111 -19.16 19.94 -37.94
CA ALA A 111 -20.32 19.54 -37.16
C ALA A 111 -20.33 20.32 -35.84
N HIS A 112 -21.42 21.06 -35.60
CA HIS A 112 -21.67 21.77 -34.35
C HIS A 112 -21.55 20.84 -33.13
N PRO A 113 -20.92 21.27 -32.02
CA PRO A 113 -20.93 20.50 -30.79
C PRO A 113 -22.36 20.44 -30.24
N PRO A 114 -22.86 19.26 -29.83
CA PRO A 114 -24.14 19.21 -29.13
C PRO A 114 -23.99 19.94 -27.79
N ALA A 115 -24.95 20.83 -27.50
CA ALA A 115 -25.04 21.55 -26.25
C ALA A 115 -24.92 20.60 -25.04
N PRO A 116 -24.33 21.04 -23.91
CA PRO A 116 -24.24 20.21 -22.73
C PRO A 116 -25.65 19.80 -22.31
N ARG A 117 -25.91 18.50 -22.27
CA ARG A 117 -27.10 17.94 -21.66
C ARG A 117 -27.10 18.40 -20.20
N GLN A 118 -27.87 19.45 -19.91
CA GLN A 118 -28.33 19.71 -18.56
C GLN A 118 -29.10 18.47 -18.14
N SER A 119 -28.45 17.61 -17.35
CA SER A 119 -29.18 16.61 -16.58
C SER A 119 -30.15 17.40 -15.73
N GLN A 120 -31.44 17.29 -16.05
CA GLN A 120 -32.48 17.73 -15.15
C GLN A 120 -32.17 17.10 -13.80
N ARG A 121 -31.78 17.93 -12.83
CA ARG A 121 -31.68 17.54 -11.42
C ARG A 121 -33.07 17.04 -11.05
N ARG A 122 -33.28 15.72 -11.09
CA ARG A 122 -34.30 15.11 -10.24
C ARG A 122 -33.85 15.45 -8.84
N ASP A 123 -34.71 16.11 -8.08
CA ASP A 123 -34.53 16.34 -6.65
C ASP A 123 -34.25 15.00 -5.97
N GLY A 124 -32.96 14.70 -5.84
CA GLY A 124 -32.48 13.57 -5.07
C GLY A 124 -32.72 13.91 -3.62
N GLU A 125 -33.28 12.96 -2.87
CA GLU A 125 -33.45 13.05 -1.43
C GLU A 125 -32.13 13.54 -0.81
N ALA A 126 -32.16 14.70 -0.16
CA ALA A 126 -30.96 15.31 0.42
C ALA A 126 -30.39 14.38 1.51
N LEU A 127 -29.10 14.08 1.43
CA LEU A 127 -28.42 13.27 2.44
C LEU A 127 -28.34 14.05 3.75
N ASN A 128 -28.69 13.38 4.85
CA ASN A 128 -28.64 13.97 6.18
C ASN A 128 -27.65 13.25 7.08
N PHE A 129 -26.53 13.89 7.36
CA PHE A 129 -25.44 13.35 8.18
C PHE A 129 -25.53 13.75 9.66
N ALA A 130 -26.61 14.40 10.11
CA ALA A 130 -26.75 14.87 11.49
C ALA A 130 -26.93 13.73 12.51
N LEU A 131 -27.45 12.57 12.08
CA LEU A 131 -27.74 11.42 12.95
C LEU A 131 -27.07 10.17 12.38
N LEU A 132 -25.79 10.00 12.70
CA LEU A 132 -25.00 8.83 12.34
C LEU A 132 -25.08 7.76 13.42
N ASP A 133 -25.34 6.52 13.02
CA ASP A 133 -25.44 5.36 13.91
C ASP A 133 -24.14 4.55 13.89
N LEU A 134 -23.02 5.20 14.24
CA LEU A 134 -21.70 4.58 14.27
C LEU A 134 -21.33 4.10 15.67
N VAL A 135 -20.57 2.99 15.73
CA VAL A 135 -20.11 2.38 16.97
C VAL A 135 -18.67 2.81 17.24
N PRO A 136 -18.39 3.52 18.34
CA PRO A 136 -17.03 3.92 18.70
C PRO A 136 -16.08 2.72 18.68
N LEU A 137 -14.92 2.90 18.06
CA LEU A 137 -13.92 1.84 17.97
C LEU A 137 -13.25 1.64 19.34
N ALA A 138 -13.47 0.48 19.95
CA ALA A 138 -12.79 0.11 21.18
C ALA A 138 -11.27 0.07 20.94
N GLY A 139 -10.49 0.76 21.79
CA GLY A 139 -9.04 0.83 21.65
C GLY A 139 -8.56 1.73 20.49
N ALA A 140 -9.35 2.71 20.06
CA ALA A 140 -8.95 3.66 19.00
C ALA A 140 -7.60 4.35 19.31
N ASP A 141 -7.26 4.56 20.57
CA ASP A 141 -5.97 5.07 21.03
C ASP A 141 -4.77 4.26 20.52
N GLN A 142 -4.94 2.96 20.25
CA GLN A 142 -3.91 2.12 19.65
C GLN A 142 -3.55 2.55 18.21
N ILE A 143 -4.48 3.19 17.49
CA ILE A 143 -4.19 3.83 16.20
C ILE A 143 -3.22 4.97 16.45
N ARG A 144 -3.50 5.87 17.40
CA ARG A 144 -2.61 6.98 17.71
C ARG A 144 -1.24 6.50 18.18
N ASP A 145 -1.19 5.51 19.05
CA ASP A 145 0.07 5.11 19.70
C ASP A 145 0.93 4.20 18.80
N ARG A 146 0.41 3.79 17.63
CA ARG A 146 1.07 2.91 16.66
C ARG A 146 2.45 3.40 16.22
N TRP A 147 2.60 4.71 15.98
CA TRP A 147 3.86 5.27 15.48
C TRP A 147 5.02 5.12 16.48
N LEU A 148 4.71 4.91 17.76
CA LEU A 148 5.70 4.68 18.82
C LEU A 148 6.26 3.25 18.79
N ARG A 149 5.56 2.28 18.21
CA ARG A 149 5.95 0.85 18.25
C ARG A 149 7.36 0.56 17.73
N PRO A 150 7.84 1.16 16.62
CA PRO A 150 9.22 1.01 16.18
C PRO A 150 10.27 1.46 17.22
N PHE A 151 9.91 2.39 18.11
CA PHE A 151 10.81 3.00 19.09
C PHE A 151 10.69 2.38 20.49
N LEU A 152 9.53 1.82 20.83
CA LEU A 152 9.22 1.21 22.14
C LEU A 152 9.64 -0.27 22.24
N ALA A 153 10.57 -0.75 21.41
CA ALA A 153 11.08 -2.11 21.51
C ALA A 153 11.49 -2.40 22.96
N VAL A 154 10.70 -3.25 23.65
CA VAL A 154 10.90 -3.95 24.95
C VAL A 154 9.58 -3.91 25.75
N THR A 155 8.69 -4.88 25.51
CA THR A 155 7.95 -5.60 26.57
C THR A 155 7.20 -6.79 25.95
N ASP A 156 7.70 -7.99 26.21
CA ASP A 156 7.08 -9.34 26.12
C ASP A 156 6.22 -9.81 24.93
N GLN A 157 5.80 -8.96 24.00
CA GLN A 157 5.14 -9.36 22.75
C GLN A 157 6.09 -9.08 21.58
N GLN A 158 6.74 -10.13 21.09
CA GLN A 158 7.50 -10.08 19.84
C GLN A 158 6.54 -9.88 18.66
N GLU A 159 6.09 -8.64 18.41
CA GLU A 159 5.45 -8.29 17.16
C GLU A 159 6.46 -8.49 16.02
N VAL A 160 6.16 -9.41 15.11
CA VAL A 160 7.02 -9.71 13.97
C VAL A 160 6.78 -8.65 12.88
N PRO A 161 7.83 -7.91 12.45
CA PRO A 161 7.69 -6.95 11.36
C PRO A 161 7.21 -7.62 10.07
N LYS A 162 6.38 -6.92 9.30
CA LYS A 162 6.01 -7.25 7.93
C LYS A 162 7.25 -7.24 7.05
N ALA A 163 7.57 -8.38 6.46
CA ALA A 163 8.60 -8.49 5.43
C ALA A 163 7.99 -8.16 4.07
N PHE A 164 8.08 -6.89 3.65
CA PHE A 164 7.67 -6.49 2.31
C PHE A 164 8.70 -6.92 1.26
N HIS A 165 8.24 -7.58 0.20
CA HIS A 165 9.04 -7.75 -1.00
C HIS A 165 9.17 -6.40 -1.74
N PRO A 166 10.33 -6.03 -2.31
CA PRO A 166 10.49 -4.75 -3.02
C PRO A 166 9.44 -4.48 -4.10
N TYR A 167 9.08 -5.51 -4.88
CA TYR A 167 8.01 -5.40 -5.89
C TYR A 167 6.61 -5.17 -5.31
N THR A 168 6.34 -5.59 -4.07
CA THR A 168 5.08 -5.28 -3.38
C THR A 168 5.00 -3.80 -3.04
N LEU A 169 6.09 -3.22 -2.52
CA LEU A 169 6.17 -1.78 -2.26
C LEU A 169 6.09 -0.97 -3.54
N GLN A 170 6.77 -1.41 -4.61
CA GLN A 170 6.66 -0.79 -5.93
C GLN A 170 5.22 -0.82 -6.46
N TYR A 171 4.54 -1.96 -6.35
CA TYR A 171 3.12 -2.09 -6.71
C TYR A 171 2.25 -1.10 -5.91
N MET A 172 2.42 -1.05 -4.59
CA MET A 172 1.70 -0.13 -3.71
C MET A 172 1.94 1.33 -4.12
N SER A 173 3.20 1.73 -4.29
CA SER A 173 3.57 3.08 -4.72
C SER A 173 3.00 3.45 -6.09
N CYS A 174 2.97 2.51 -7.05
CA CYS A 174 2.37 2.73 -8.36
C CYS A 174 0.88 3.03 -8.26
N VAL A 175 0.14 2.26 -7.45
CA VAL A 175 -1.31 2.47 -7.28
C VAL A 175 -1.59 3.74 -6.48
N LEU A 176 -0.93 3.94 -5.33
CA LEU A 176 -1.15 5.13 -4.49
C LEU A 176 -0.87 6.45 -5.23
N ARG A 177 0.13 6.46 -6.13
CA ARG A 177 0.48 7.62 -6.96
C ARG A 177 -0.66 8.05 -7.90
N THR A 178 -1.62 7.18 -8.21
CA THR A 178 -2.75 7.55 -9.09
C THR A 178 -3.84 8.33 -8.35
N TYR A 179 -3.96 8.17 -7.03
CA TYR A 179 -5.07 8.74 -6.27
C TYR A 179 -5.12 10.29 -6.34
N PRO A 180 -4.02 11.03 -6.14
CA PRO A 180 -4.06 12.49 -6.32
C PRO A 180 -4.44 12.92 -7.75
N LYS A 181 -4.10 12.12 -8.77
CA LYS A 181 -4.43 12.39 -10.17
C LYS A 181 -5.90 12.12 -10.49
N GLN A 182 -6.52 11.15 -9.81
CA GLN A 182 -7.94 10.84 -9.99
C GLN A 182 -8.83 12.05 -9.63
N MET A 183 -8.37 12.92 -8.72
CA MET A 183 -9.06 14.16 -8.35
C MET A 183 -9.31 15.13 -9.52
N ALA A 184 -8.69 14.92 -10.70
CA ALA A 184 -8.96 15.76 -11.88
C ALA A 184 -10.33 15.45 -12.51
N ASP A 185 -10.67 14.16 -12.62
CA ASP A 185 -11.81 13.67 -13.43
C ASP A 185 -12.74 12.71 -12.66
N GLY A 186 -12.46 12.46 -11.37
CA GLY A 186 -13.25 11.57 -10.54
C GLY A 186 -12.77 11.57 -9.09
N GLU A 187 -13.04 10.48 -8.38
CA GLU A 187 -12.77 10.37 -6.95
C GLU A 187 -11.74 9.27 -6.63
N PRO A 188 -10.74 9.54 -5.77
CA PRO A 188 -9.93 8.50 -5.14
C PRO A 188 -10.80 7.45 -4.44
N PRO A 189 -10.32 6.21 -4.27
CA PRO A 189 -11.14 5.11 -3.78
C PRO A 189 -11.61 5.27 -2.33
N PHE A 190 -11.03 6.21 -1.58
CA PHE A 190 -11.38 6.52 -0.19
C PHE A 190 -12.28 7.76 -0.05
N LEU A 191 -12.62 8.45 -1.14
CA LEU A 191 -13.64 9.50 -1.17
C LEU A 191 -14.92 8.92 -1.75
N HIS A 192 -16.00 8.88 -0.96
CA HIS A 192 -17.27 8.43 -1.50
C HIS A 192 -17.89 9.54 -2.38
N PRO A 193 -18.40 9.25 -3.58
CA PRO A 193 -18.91 10.27 -4.50
C PRO A 193 -20.05 11.12 -3.92
N MET A 194 -20.83 10.54 -3.00
CA MET A 194 -21.87 11.31 -2.31
C MET A 194 -21.37 12.29 -1.25
N GLN A 195 -20.08 12.23 -0.86
CA GLN A 195 -19.46 13.29 -0.04
C GLN A 195 -19.22 14.57 -0.85
N LEU A 196 -19.25 14.50 -2.19
CA LEU A 196 -19.00 15.65 -3.08
C LEU A 196 -20.27 16.35 -3.53
N THR A 197 -21.44 15.72 -3.33
CA THR A 197 -22.72 16.34 -3.66
C THR A 197 -23.19 17.34 -2.59
N GLY A 198 -22.61 17.27 -1.39
CA GLY A 198 -22.84 18.24 -0.31
C GLY A 198 -21.89 19.43 -0.39
N GLU A 199 -22.22 20.52 0.31
CA GLU A 199 -21.38 21.72 0.43
C GLU A 199 -20.21 21.51 1.40
N HIS A 200 -19.38 20.48 1.19
CA HIS A 200 -18.18 20.25 1.99
C HIS A 200 -17.01 21.10 1.50
N VAL A 201 -16.86 22.29 2.10
CA VAL A 201 -15.81 23.27 1.77
C VAL A 201 -14.41 22.65 1.79
N VAL A 202 -14.13 21.75 2.76
CA VAL A 202 -12.81 21.09 2.88
C VAL A 202 -12.48 20.26 1.64
N LEU A 203 -13.41 19.43 1.16
CA LEU A 203 -13.16 18.61 -0.03
C LEU A 203 -13.13 19.48 -1.30
N ALA A 204 -13.99 20.49 -1.42
CA ALA A 204 -13.94 21.42 -2.55
C ALA A 204 -12.60 22.16 -2.66
N ASN A 205 -12.05 22.62 -1.52
CA ASN A 205 -10.71 23.19 -1.44
C ASN A 205 -9.63 22.16 -1.82
N CYS A 206 -9.77 20.91 -1.36
CA CYS A 206 -8.87 19.82 -1.71
C CYS A 206 -8.79 19.57 -3.22
N TYR A 207 -9.93 19.53 -3.92
CA TYR A 207 -9.94 19.41 -5.39
C TYR A 207 -9.27 20.60 -6.07
N SER A 208 -9.54 21.81 -5.58
CA SER A 208 -8.95 23.05 -6.14
C SER A 208 -7.43 23.07 -5.97
N LEU A 209 -6.92 22.72 -4.79
CA LEU A 209 -5.49 22.68 -4.52
C LEU A 209 -4.79 21.50 -5.21
N ALA A 210 -5.45 20.34 -5.35
CA ALA A 210 -4.92 19.23 -6.14
C ALA A 210 -4.74 19.62 -7.60
N ARG A 211 -5.72 20.34 -8.19
CA ARG A 211 -5.62 20.87 -9.55
C ARG A 211 -4.52 21.93 -9.67
N LEU A 212 -4.40 22.83 -8.70
CA LEU A 212 -3.33 23.84 -8.66
C LEU A 212 -1.95 23.18 -8.59
N TRP A 213 -1.79 22.13 -7.78
CA TRP A 213 -0.52 21.40 -7.68
C TRP A 213 -0.09 20.77 -9.01
N HIS A 214 -1.00 20.08 -9.69
CA HIS A 214 -0.68 19.38 -10.94
C HIS A 214 -0.52 20.31 -12.14
N ASN A 215 -1.26 21.42 -12.18
CA ASN A 215 -1.27 22.37 -13.30
C ASN A 215 -0.53 23.69 -12.97
N ARG A 216 0.35 23.68 -11.96
CA ARG A 216 1.12 24.85 -11.54
C ARG A 216 1.95 25.42 -12.70
N ALA A 217 2.03 26.74 -12.78
CA ALA A 217 2.89 27.41 -13.75
C ALA A 217 4.37 27.27 -13.34
N VAL A 218 5.26 27.24 -14.32
CA VAL A 218 6.71 27.26 -14.08
C VAL A 218 7.08 28.51 -13.30
N GLY A 219 7.84 28.35 -12.21
CA GLY A 219 8.23 29.44 -11.30
C GLY A 219 7.25 29.69 -10.14
N SER A 220 6.06 29.07 -10.15
CA SER A 220 5.06 29.19 -9.06
C SER A 220 5.18 28.09 -8.00
N GLU A 221 6.17 27.21 -8.11
CA GLU A 221 6.27 25.98 -7.32
C GLU A 221 6.30 26.26 -5.81
N ALA A 222 7.08 27.25 -5.36
CA ALA A 222 7.18 27.60 -3.95
C ALA A 222 5.85 28.14 -3.39
N ILE A 223 5.13 28.95 -4.16
CA ILE A 223 3.84 29.53 -3.75
C ILE A 223 2.78 28.43 -3.64
N VAL A 224 2.75 27.52 -4.61
CA VAL A 224 1.82 26.38 -4.59
C VAL A 224 2.12 25.46 -3.41
N ALA A 225 3.40 25.13 -3.19
CA ALA A 225 3.82 24.33 -2.05
C ALA A 225 3.43 24.97 -0.71
N ASP A 226 3.64 26.28 -0.57
CA ASP A 226 3.27 27.01 0.65
C ASP A 226 1.76 27.10 0.86
N THR A 227 0.99 27.26 -0.23
CA THR A 227 -0.49 27.26 -0.16
C THR A 227 -1.02 25.92 0.34
N VAL A 228 -0.50 24.81 -0.18
CA VAL A 228 -0.88 23.46 0.31
C VAL A 228 -0.44 23.26 1.75
N ARG A 229 0.77 23.69 2.12
CA ARG A 229 1.26 23.59 3.50
C ARG A 229 0.34 24.31 4.49
N ARG A 230 -0.03 25.56 4.20
CA ARG A 230 -0.95 26.33 5.07
C ARG A 230 -2.30 25.64 5.24
N GLU A 231 -2.81 25.01 4.17
CA GLU A 231 -4.06 24.26 4.26
C GLU A 231 -3.88 22.98 5.09
N MET A 232 -2.77 22.25 4.93
CA MET A 232 -2.42 21.12 5.80
C MET A 232 -2.35 21.55 7.27
N ASP A 233 -1.67 22.66 7.57
CA ASP A 233 -1.57 23.21 8.92
C ASP A 233 -2.94 23.60 9.49
N ARG A 234 -3.81 24.20 8.66
CA ARG A 234 -5.19 24.54 9.05
C ARG A 234 -5.96 23.28 9.42
N LEU A 235 -5.93 22.24 8.59
CA LEU A 235 -6.64 20.98 8.82
C LEU A 235 -6.11 20.22 10.04
N ALA A 236 -4.81 20.31 10.34
CA ALA A 236 -4.21 19.64 11.49
C ALA A 236 -4.63 20.24 12.85
N HIS A 237 -5.01 21.52 12.88
CA HIS A 237 -5.35 22.24 14.11
C HIS A 237 -6.85 22.43 14.32
N ASP A 238 -7.68 22.10 13.34
CA ASP A 238 -9.14 22.24 13.42
C ASP A 238 -9.75 21.07 14.20
N ARG A 239 -9.85 21.22 15.54
CA ARG A 239 -10.28 20.16 16.48
C ARG A 239 -11.75 20.23 16.92
N ASN A 240 -12.52 21.23 16.47
CA ASN A 240 -13.89 21.48 16.93
C ASN A 240 -14.91 21.21 15.82
N VAL A 241 -14.87 20.03 15.22
CA VAL A 241 -15.68 19.74 14.02
C VAL A 241 -16.48 18.46 14.17
N ASP A 242 -17.57 18.34 13.44
CA ASP A 242 -18.41 17.13 13.48
C ASP A 242 -17.67 15.92 12.90
N ASP A 243 -18.21 14.72 13.12
CA ASP A 243 -17.59 13.45 12.72
C ASP A 243 -17.32 13.36 11.20
N ILE A 244 -18.17 14.01 10.40
CA ILE A 244 -18.04 14.11 8.94
C ILE A 244 -16.90 15.04 8.52
N ASP A 245 -16.68 16.11 9.27
CA ASP A 245 -15.65 17.08 8.97
C ASP A 245 -14.27 16.58 9.40
N HIS A 246 -14.18 15.82 10.49
CA HIS A 246 -12.99 15.04 10.83
C HIS A 246 -12.60 14.07 9.71
N LEU A 247 -13.59 13.36 9.14
CA LEU A 247 -13.36 12.49 7.99
C LEU A 247 -12.88 13.29 6.77
N ALA A 248 -13.55 14.39 6.42
CA ALA A 248 -13.18 15.22 5.28
C ALA A 248 -11.77 15.82 5.43
N ALA A 249 -11.43 16.31 6.62
CA ALA A 249 -10.10 16.81 6.93
C ALA A 249 -9.03 15.72 6.82
N PHE A 250 -9.28 14.53 7.38
CA PHE A 250 -8.38 13.39 7.27
C PHE A 250 -8.17 12.96 5.82
N GLN A 251 -9.25 12.86 5.04
CA GLN A 251 -9.17 12.51 3.62
C GLN A 251 -8.41 13.55 2.80
N ALA A 252 -8.68 14.85 3.01
CA ALA A 252 -7.97 15.93 2.32
C ALA A 252 -6.49 15.96 2.67
N TYR A 253 -6.15 15.83 3.96
CA TYR A 253 -4.77 15.77 4.42
C TYR A 253 -4.03 14.54 3.84
N LEU A 254 -4.72 13.39 3.72
CA LEU A 254 -4.19 12.20 3.07
C LEU A 254 -3.93 12.43 1.57
N VAL A 255 -4.83 13.11 0.85
CA VAL A 255 -4.61 13.49 -0.55
C VAL A 255 -3.39 14.39 -0.69
N TYR A 256 -3.25 15.43 0.14
CA TYR A 256 -2.09 16.31 0.11
C TYR A 256 -0.79 15.57 0.41
N SER A 257 -0.81 14.64 1.37
CA SER A 257 0.35 13.82 1.71
C SER A 257 0.73 12.88 0.56
N LEU A 258 -0.23 12.19 -0.07
CA LEU A 258 0.02 11.38 -1.25
C LEU A 258 0.61 12.22 -2.40
N MET A 259 0.04 13.40 -2.62
CA MET A 259 0.45 14.32 -3.68
C MET A 259 1.88 14.82 -3.46
N ALA A 260 2.20 15.30 -2.26
CA ALA A 260 3.52 15.80 -1.91
C ALA A 260 4.57 14.68 -1.82
N TYR A 261 4.18 13.46 -1.43
CA TYR A 261 5.07 12.31 -1.39
C TYR A 261 5.47 11.83 -2.79
N PHE A 262 4.48 11.64 -3.68
CA PHE A 262 4.73 11.06 -4.99
C PHE A 262 5.08 12.07 -6.08
N PHE A 263 4.76 13.36 -5.89
CA PHE A 263 5.04 14.45 -6.83
C PHE A 263 5.70 15.64 -6.10
N PRO A 264 6.86 15.44 -5.46
CA PRO A 264 7.48 16.46 -4.63
C PRO A 264 7.87 17.69 -5.46
N ILE A 265 7.68 18.86 -4.86
CA ILE A 265 8.22 20.12 -5.38
C ILE A 265 9.65 20.27 -4.83
N ALA A 266 10.62 20.44 -5.73
CA ALA A 266 12.02 20.58 -5.37
C ALA A 266 12.23 21.77 -4.40
N GLY A 267 13.00 21.54 -3.33
CA GLY A 267 13.28 22.56 -2.31
C GLY A 267 12.15 22.83 -1.32
N SER A 268 11.03 22.08 -1.38
CA SER A 268 9.93 22.19 -0.41
C SER A 268 9.37 20.79 -0.07
N PRO A 269 10.11 19.96 0.69
CA PRO A 269 9.57 18.69 1.17
C PRO A 269 8.44 18.97 2.16
N LEU A 270 7.23 18.53 1.81
CA LEU A 270 6.05 18.69 2.66
C LEU A 270 5.76 17.45 3.52
N VAL A 271 6.24 16.27 3.13
CA VAL A 271 5.99 15.02 3.86
C VAL A 271 7.24 14.60 4.62
N ASN A 272 7.06 14.40 5.93
CA ASN A 272 8.09 13.98 6.89
C ASN A 272 7.43 13.23 8.06
N ASP A 273 8.21 12.86 9.08
CA ASP A 273 7.71 12.13 10.24
C ASP A 273 6.58 12.87 10.97
N ALA A 274 6.69 14.19 11.12
CA ALA A 274 5.63 15.01 11.73
C ALA A 274 4.33 14.98 10.91
N THR A 275 4.44 14.93 9.58
CA THR A 275 3.29 14.79 8.67
C THR A 275 2.60 13.45 8.88
N MET A 276 3.39 12.37 9.00
CA MET A 276 2.87 11.02 9.21
C MET A 276 2.25 10.84 10.60
N VAL A 277 2.85 11.46 11.63
CA VAL A 277 2.28 11.50 12.99
C VAL A 277 0.96 12.29 13.00
N THR A 278 0.88 13.40 12.26
CA THR A 278 -0.36 14.18 12.12
C THR A 278 -1.45 13.35 11.44
N LEU A 279 -1.13 12.65 10.34
CA LEU A 279 -2.06 11.71 9.70
C LEU A 279 -2.54 10.62 10.66
N GLN A 280 -1.65 10.10 11.52
CA GLN A 280 -1.99 9.08 12.51
C GLN A 280 -2.96 9.63 13.57
N GLU A 281 -2.75 10.85 14.05
CA GLU A 281 -3.66 11.55 14.97
C GLU A 281 -5.03 11.82 14.31
N MET A 282 -5.04 12.28 13.05
CA MET A 282 -6.29 12.51 12.31
C MET A 282 -7.04 11.20 12.03
N ALA A 283 -6.31 10.13 11.73
CA ALA A 283 -6.88 8.79 11.62
C ALA A 283 -7.52 8.39 12.97
N PHE A 284 -6.80 8.54 14.08
CA PHE A 284 -7.35 8.29 15.41
C PHE A 284 -8.67 9.06 15.64
N CYS A 285 -8.69 10.38 15.42
CA CYS A 285 -9.90 11.19 15.57
C CYS A 285 -11.05 10.68 14.67
N ALA A 286 -10.78 10.36 13.41
CA ALA A 286 -11.79 9.81 12.51
C ALA A 286 -12.33 8.44 12.98
N ALA A 287 -11.51 7.61 13.63
CA ALA A 287 -11.93 6.33 14.20
C ALA A 287 -12.67 6.43 15.54
N GLN A 288 -12.53 7.52 16.30
CA GLN A 288 -13.19 7.69 17.59
C GLN A 288 -14.71 7.61 17.48
N GLY A 289 -15.29 8.25 16.46
CA GLY A 289 -16.72 8.16 16.15
C GLY A 289 -17.16 6.82 15.57
N GLY A 290 -16.24 5.90 15.31
CA GLY A 290 -16.52 4.54 14.83
C GLY A 290 -16.22 4.30 13.36
N LEU A 291 -15.95 3.03 13.03
CA LEU A 291 -15.67 2.52 11.68
C LEU A 291 -16.75 1.58 11.14
N VAL A 292 -17.78 1.32 11.94
CA VAL A 292 -18.87 0.39 11.67
C VAL A 292 -20.15 0.96 12.27
N SER A 293 -21.28 0.73 11.62
CA SER A 293 -22.60 1.09 12.15
C SER A 293 -23.22 0.00 13.02
N GLN A 294 -24.13 0.35 13.94
CA GLN A 294 -24.81 -0.67 14.76
C GLN A 294 -25.59 -1.67 13.88
N ALA A 295 -26.26 -1.17 12.85
CA ALA A 295 -26.99 -1.99 11.91
C ALA A 295 -26.09 -3.00 11.16
N GLU A 296 -24.87 -2.62 10.78
CA GLU A 296 -23.89 -3.54 10.19
C GLU A 296 -23.48 -4.65 11.16
N LEU A 297 -23.25 -4.33 12.45
CA LEU A 297 -22.95 -5.33 13.48
C LEU A 297 -24.13 -6.29 13.73
N ALA A 298 -25.36 -5.77 13.65
CA ALA A 298 -26.58 -6.56 13.78
C ALA A 298 -26.91 -7.40 12.53
N GLY A 299 -26.15 -7.29 11.44
CA GLY A 299 -26.44 -7.97 10.17
C GLY A 299 -27.70 -7.44 9.49
N THR A 300 -28.02 -6.17 9.72
CA THR A 300 -29.19 -5.48 9.16
C THR A 300 -28.75 -4.34 8.24
N ARG A 301 -29.70 -3.70 7.54
CA ARG A 301 -29.38 -2.60 6.63
C ARG A 301 -29.25 -1.27 7.40
N PRO A 302 -28.07 -0.61 7.38
CA PRO A 302 -27.90 0.72 7.97
C PRO A 302 -28.67 1.81 7.21
N THR A 303 -28.66 3.04 7.73
CA THR A 303 -28.96 4.21 6.89
C THR A 303 -27.85 4.40 5.85
N TRP A 304 -28.19 4.97 4.70
CA TRP A 304 -27.20 5.15 3.63
C TRP A 304 -26.07 6.09 4.09
N GLU A 305 -26.40 7.12 4.83
CA GLU A 305 -25.48 8.11 5.40
C GLU A 305 -24.50 7.48 6.38
N SER A 306 -24.99 6.72 7.37
CA SER A 306 -24.11 6.01 8.32
C SER A 306 -23.17 5.06 7.59
N TRP A 307 -23.67 4.34 6.58
CA TRP A 307 -22.85 3.44 5.79
C TRP A 307 -21.81 4.18 4.93
N ILE A 308 -22.18 5.29 4.30
CA ILE A 308 -21.24 6.12 3.51
C ILE A 308 -20.07 6.55 4.40
N VAL A 309 -20.37 7.10 5.58
CA VAL A 309 -19.33 7.58 6.52
C VAL A 309 -18.48 6.42 7.02
N ALA A 310 -19.09 5.31 7.45
CA ALA A 310 -18.35 4.13 7.91
C ALA A 310 -17.44 3.56 6.83
N ALA A 311 -17.97 3.34 5.62
CA ALA A 311 -17.21 2.78 4.50
C ALA A 311 -16.08 3.73 4.05
N ALA A 312 -16.34 5.03 3.97
CA ALA A 312 -15.33 6.03 3.62
C ALA A 312 -14.21 6.11 4.68
N LYS A 313 -14.55 6.10 5.98
CA LYS A 313 -13.57 6.00 7.07
C LYS A 313 -12.70 4.75 6.93
N ARG A 314 -13.30 3.56 6.75
CA ARG A 314 -12.58 2.29 6.55
C ARG A 314 -11.60 2.37 5.38
N ARG A 315 -12.04 2.88 4.23
CA ARG A 315 -11.18 3.01 3.04
C ARG A 315 -10.07 4.03 3.22
N ALA A 316 -10.33 5.17 3.86
CA ALA A 316 -9.32 6.17 4.18
C ALA A 316 -8.25 5.62 5.13
N MET A 317 -8.66 4.84 6.14
CA MET A 317 -7.74 4.12 7.04
C MET A 317 -6.84 3.18 6.26
N PHE A 318 -7.40 2.30 5.43
CA PHE A 318 -6.59 1.36 4.66
C PHE A 318 -5.64 2.07 3.69
N ALA A 319 -6.09 3.14 3.01
CA ALA A 319 -5.24 3.94 2.13
C ALA A 319 -4.09 4.62 2.89
N PHE A 320 -4.37 5.19 4.06
CA PHE A 320 -3.35 5.77 4.94
C PHE A 320 -2.34 4.70 5.38
N TYR A 321 -2.78 3.52 5.78
CA TYR A 321 -1.90 2.44 6.24
C TYR A 321 -1.01 1.90 5.11
N LEU A 322 -1.50 1.89 3.87
CA LEU A 322 -0.71 1.59 2.69
C LEU A 322 0.37 2.65 2.46
N LEU A 323 0.02 3.95 2.55
CA LEU A 323 0.99 5.05 2.47
C LEU A 323 2.04 4.97 3.57
N SER A 324 1.61 4.78 4.83
CA SER A 324 2.50 4.59 5.98
C SER A 324 3.45 3.42 5.76
N SER A 325 2.97 2.33 5.16
CA SER A 325 3.82 1.17 4.85
C SER A 325 4.92 1.49 3.84
N VAL A 326 4.58 2.24 2.78
CA VAL A 326 5.57 2.73 1.80
C VAL A 326 6.56 3.69 2.45
N TYR A 327 6.05 4.70 3.15
CA TYR A 327 6.86 5.72 3.83
C TYR A 327 7.86 5.09 4.81
N ASN A 328 7.41 4.17 5.66
CA ASN A 328 8.27 3.47 6.62
C ASN A 328 9.35 2.67 5.90
N ALA A 329 8.99 1.94 4.83
CA ALA A 329 9.95 1.14 4.09
C ALA A 329 11.04 2.00 3.42
N ASP A 330 10.66 3.13 2.81
CA ASP A 330 11.60 4.06 2.17
C ASP A 330 12.53 4.74 3.20
N ASN A 331 12.07 4.91 4.44
CA ASN A 331 12.85 5.44 5.57
C ASN A 331 13.55 4.37 6.43
N ASN A 332 13.53 3.10 6.03
CA ASN A 332 14.09 1.96 6.77
C ASN A 332 13.52 1.77 8.19
N VAL A 333 12.26 2.17 8.39
CA VAL A 333 11.48 1.94 9.60
C VAL A 333 10.71 0.62 9.46
N PRO A 334 10.69 -0.25 10.49
CA PRO A 334 9.95 -1.51 10.41
C PRO A 334 8.44 -1.27 10.31
N ASN A 335 7.78 -2.08 9.48
CA ASN A 335 6.33 -2.10 9.36
C ASN A 335 5.73 -3.22 10.21
N PHE A 336 4.65 -2.95 10.91
CA PHE A 336 3.96 -3.96 11.73
C PHE A 336 2.55 -4.27 11.21
N LEU A 337 1.95 -5.35 11.68
CA LEU A 337 0.55 -5.65 11.40
C LEU A 337 -0.37 -4.61 12.04
N ALA A 338 -1.50 -4.33 11.40
CA ALA A 338 -2.46 -3.32 11.85
C ALA A 338 -3.45 -3.94 12.83
N GLU A 339 -2.96 -4.50 13.93
CA GLU A 339 -3.76 -5.30 14.86
C GLU A 339 -4.95 -4.56 15.45
N GLU A 340 -4.82 -3.25 15.65
CA GLU A 340 -5.90 -2.37 16.07
C GLU A 340 -7.06 -2.28 15.06
N LEU A 341 -6.85 -2.68 13.81
CA LEU A 341 -7.89 -2.76 12.76
C LEU A 341 -8.42 -4.19 12.56
N ARG A 342 -8.04 -5.16 13.42
CA ARG A 342 -8.36 -6.59 13.25
C ARG A 342 -9.83 -6.88 12.95
N ASP A 343 -10.73 -6.23 13.68
CA ASP A 343 -12.17 -6.48 13.57
C ASP A 343 -12.89 -5.56 12.58
N VAL A 344 -12.16 -4.66 11.92
CA VAL A 344 -12.72 -3.76 10.91
C VAL A 344 -13.09 -4.54 9.65
N PHE A 345 -14.25 -4.25 9.07
CA PHE A 345 -14.67 -4.88 7.81
C PHE A 345 -13.79 -4.46 6.63
N ALA A 346 -13.52 -5.40 5.72
CA ALA A 346 -12.91 -5.13 4.44
C ALA A 346 -13.85 -4.25 3.58
N PRO A 347 -13.35 -3.55 2.55
CA PRO A 347 -14.20 -2.75 1.67
C PRO A 347 -15.36 -3.55 1.07
N ASP A 348 -16.55 -2.98 1.10
CA ASP A 348 -17.75 -3.57 0.52
C ASP A 348 -17.67 -3.69 -1.01
N ALA A 349 -18.59 -4.48 -1.57
CA ALA A 349 -18.67 -4.76 -3.00
C ALA A 349 -18.79 -3.48 -3.86
N LYS A 350 -18.19 -3.52 -5.05
CA LYS A 350 -18.14 -2.39 -6.01
C LYS A 350 -19.50 -1.73 -6.22
N LEU A 351 -20.55 -2.52 -6.47
CA LEU A 351 -21.89 -2.01 -6.75
C LEU A 351 -22.53 -1.28 -5.56
N VAL A 352 -22.16 -1.63 -4.33
CA VAL A 352 -22.65 -0.93 -3.13
C VAL A 352 -21.93 0.42 -2.98
N TRP A 353 -20.61 0.45 -3.21
CA TRP A 353 -19.76 1.65 -3.22
C TRP A 353 -20.10 2.64 -4.33
N GLU A 354 -20.40 2.15 -5.52
CA GLU A 354 -20.65 3.01 -6.68
C GLU A 354 -22.10 3.50 -6.79
N ALA A 355 -22.99 3.09 -5.87
CA ALA A 355 -24.38 3.51 -5.88
C ALA A 355 -24.50 5.05 -5.79
N ARG A 356 -25.30 5.63 -6.70
CA ARG A 356 -25.52 7.09 -6.81
C ARG A 356 -26.91 7.54 -6.36
N THR A 357 -27.80 6.60 -6.03
CA THR A 357 -29.14 6.90 -5.49
C THR A 357 -29.45 5.96 -4.33
N ARG A 358 -30.34 6.39 -3.43
CA ARG A 358 -30.69 5.60 -2.24
C ARG A 358 -31.33 4.28 -2.64
N GLU A 359 -32.17 4.28 -3.67
CA GLU A 359 -32.85 3.07 -4.17
C GLU A 359 -31.84 2.08 -4.75
N ALA A 360 -30.85 2.57 -5.50
CA ALA A 360 -29.78 1.74 -6.03
C ALA A 360 -28.97 1.12 -4.88
N TRP A 361 -28.56 1.94 -3.92
CA TRP A 361 -27.82 1.48 -2.75
C TRP A 361 -28.61 0.45 -1.94
N GLN A 362 -29.88 0.72 -1.61
CA GLN A 362 -30.74 -0.18 -0.84
C GLN A 362 -30.90 -1.55 -1.51
N ARG A 363 -31.03 -1.57 -2.84
CA ARG A 363 -31.14 -2.79 -3.63
C ARG A 363 -29.83 -3.59 -3.62
N GLU A 364 -28.69 -2.93 -3.84
CA GLU A 364 -27.39 -3.62 -3.80
C GLU A 364 -27.04 -4.10 -2.39
N TYR A 365 -27.34 -3.30 -1.36
CA TYR A 365 -27.10 -3.67 0.03
C TYR A 365 -27.98 -4.85 0.48
N ALA A 366 -29.23 -4.92 0.04
CA ALA A 366 -30.08 -6.08 0.30
C ALA A 366 -29.50 -7.38 -0.31
N ARG A 367 -28.93 -7.30 -1.52
CA ARG A 367 -28.21 -8.43 -2.12
C ARG A 367 -26.91 -8.75 -1.38
N HIS A 368 -26.21 -7.73 -0.87
CA HIS A 368 -25.04 -7.94 -0.03
C HIS A 368 -25.40 -8.75 1.23
N LEU A 369 -26.43 -8.35 1.97
CA LEU A 369 -26.90 -9.09 3.16
C LEU A 369 -27.27 -10.54 2.84
N ALA A 370 -27.99 -10.78 1.74
CA ALA A 370 -28.34 -12.13 1.32
C ALA A 370 -27.12 -13.01 0.98
N ARG A 371 -26.03 -12.42 0.50
CA ARG A 371 -24.76 -13.12 0.21
C ARG A 371 -23.89 -13.33 1.44
N TRP A 372 -24.10 -12.57 2.52
CA TRP A 372 -23.27 -12.58 3.72
C TRP A 372 -24.08 -12.95 4.97
N PRO A 373 -24.71 -14.14 5.03
CA PRO A 373 -25.49 -14.58 6.19
C PRO A 373 -24.62 -14.78 7.44
N ASP A 374 -23.32 -15.00 7.25
CA ASP A 374 -22.29 -15.16 8.27
C ASP A 374 -21.51 -13.87 8.55
N GLY A 375 -22.04 -12.72 8.11
CA GLY A 375 -21.50 -11.39 8.33
C GLY A 375 -20.39 -10.97 7.34
N PRO A 376 -20.13 -9.65 7.19
CA PRO A 376 -19.14 -9.13 6.25
C PRO A 376 -17.73 -9.68 6.53
N LEU A 377 -16.89 -9.68 5.49
CA LEU A 377 -15.49 -10.08 5.63
C LEU A 377 -14.74 -9.08 6.52
N LYS A 378 -14.07 -9.54 7.58
CA LYS A 378 -13.13 -8.71 8.35
C LYS A 378 -11.78 -8.60 7.63
N ILE A 379 -11.05 -7.50 7.82
CA ILE A 379 -9.74 -7.34 7.20
C ILE A 379 -8.72 -8.37 7.73
N SER A 380 -8.86 -8.79 8.97
CA SER A 380 -8.02 -9.85 9.57
C SER A 380 -8.18 -11.22 8.94
N GLU A 381 -9.28 -11.44 8.21
CA GLU A 381 -9.48 -12.67 7.45
C GLU A 381 -8.48 -12.81 6.29
N LEU A 382 -7.91 -11.69 5.83
CA LEU A 382 -6.86 -11.65 4.81
C LEU A 382 -5.45 -11.79 5.39
N TRP A 383 -5.31 -11.87 6.72
CA TRP A 383 -4.01 -12.00 7.39
C TRP A 383 -3.67 -13.46 7.66
N ARG A 384 -2.39 -13.74 7.87
CA ARG A 384 -1.93 -15.08 8.24
C ARG A 384 -2.47 -15.44 9.64
N SER A 385 -3.17 -16.56 9.72
CA SER A 385 -3.71 -17.15 10.94
C SER A 385 -3.68 -18.68 10.84
N PRO A 386 -3.97 -19.42 11.94
CA PRO A 386 -4.11 -20.88 11.88
C PRO A 386 -5.20 -21.35 10.91
N GLU A 387 -6.17 -20.49 10.57
CA GLU A 387 -7.26 -20.79 9.64
C GLU A 387 -6.93 -20.43 8.19
N THR A 388 -5.76 -19.85 7.91
CA THR A 388 -5.32 -19.55 6.54
C THR A 388 -5.24 -20.85 5.73
N GLY A 389 -5.85 -20.87 4.56
CA GLY A 389 -5.99 -22.09 3.75
C GLY A 389 -7.03 -23.09 4.27
N SER A 390 -7.87 -22.76 5.26
CA SER A 390 -9.06 -23.55 5.55
C SER A 390 -10.12 -23.36 4.45
N GLU A 391 -10.97 -24.36 4.24
CA GLU A 391 -12.04 -24.32 3.23
C GLU A 391 -12.99 -23.15 3.48
N ARG A 392 -13.49 -23.02 4.72
CA ARG A 392 -14.33 -21.90 5.15
C ARG A 392 -13.69 -20.53 4.88
N ARG A 393 -12.39 -20.37 5.16
CA ARG A 393 -11.70 -19.09 4.94
C ARG A 393 -11.60 -18.78 3.45
N ARG A 394 -11.21 -19.76 2.64
CA ARG A 394 -11.15 -19.61 1.16
C ARG A 394 -12.50 -19.24 0.59
N GLU A 395 -13.58 -19.94 0.98
CA GLU A 395 -14.92 -19.64 0.50
C GLU A 395 -15.38 -18.21 0.80
N ARG A 396 -15.10 -17.72 2.02
CA ARG A 396 -15.40 -16.33 2.40
C ARG A 396 -14.57 -15.33 1.58
N VAL A 397 -13.28 -15.58 1.42
CA VAL A 397 -12.39 -14.70 0.63
C VAL A 397 -12.77 -14.71 -0.85
N ASP A 398 -13.03 -15.87 -1.44
CA ASP A 398 -13.46 -16.03 -2.84
C ASP A 398 -14.78 -15.27 -3.09
N ARG A 399 -15.75 -15.39 -2.17
CA ARG A 399 -17.03 -14.67 -2.23
C ARG A 399 -16.82 -13.15 -2.22
N TRP A 400 -15.88 -12.66 -1.42
CA TRP A 400 -15.55 -11.24 -1.34
C TRP A 400 -14.83 -10.74 -2.58
N VAL A 401 -13.75 -11.42 -2.99
CA VAL A 401 -12.93 -11.08 -4.17
C VAL A 401 -13.78 -11.04 -5.44
N GLN A 402 -14.79 -11.92 -5.56
CA GLN A 402 -15.71 -11.94 -6.71
C GLN A 402 -16.40 -10.59 -6.98
N HIS A 403 -16.60 -9.77 -5.95
CA HIS A 403 -17.33 -8.50 -6.05
C HIS A 403 -16.52 -7.29 -5.57
N ALA A 404 -15.25 -7.49 -5.23
CA ALA A 404 -14.35 -6.43 -4.80
C ALA A 404 -14.13 -5.43 -5.94
N ASP A 405 -14.02 -4.15 -5.59
CA ASP A 405 -13.60 -3.12 -6.54
C ASP A 405 -12.06 -3.09 -6.66
N GLU A 406 -11.56 -2.14 -7.45
CA GLU A 406 -10.14 -1.98 -7.72
C GLU A 406 -9.33 -1.73 -6.43
N PHE A 407 -9.93 -1.04 -5.44
CA PHE A 407 -9.31 -0.80 -4.14
C PHE A 407 -9.28 -2.07 -3.28
N GLY A 408 -10.39 -2.79 -3.20
CA GLY A 408 -10.46 -4.10 -2.54
C GLY A 408 -9.46 -5.09 -3.14
N MET A 409 -9.34 -5.14 -4.47
CA MET A 409 -8.35 -5.98 -5.16
C MET A 409 -6.91 -5.60 -4.85
N MET A 410 -6.62 -4.30 -4.68
CA MET A 410 -5.31 -3.86 -4.23
C MET A 410 -5.00 -4.36 -2.81
N LEU A 411 -5.95 -4.22 -1.87
CA LEU A 411 -5.78 -4.72 -0.51
C LEU A 411 -5.59 -6.24 -0.48
N PHE A 412 -6.37 -6.97 -1.28
CA PHE A 412 -6.24 -8.40 -1.45
C PHE A 412 -4.82 -8.77 -1.91
N ALA A 413 -4.34 -8.17 -2.99
CA ALA A 413 -3.02 -8.45 -3.54
C ALA A 413 -1.90 -8.18 -2.51
N VAL A 414 -1.96 -7.04 -1.81
CA VAL A 414 -0.99 -6.72 -0.76
C VAL A 414 -1.02 -7.74 0.38
N CYS A 415 -2.21 -8.14 0.84
CA CYS A 415 -2.35 -9.13 1.90
C CYS A 415 -1.82 -10.51 1.47
N VAL A 416 -2.15 -10.97 0.26
CA VAL A 416 -1.65 -12.24 -0.29
C VAL A 416 -0.13 -12.23 -0.41
N HIS A 417 0.47 -11.13 -0.86
CA HIS A 417 1.93 -10.99 -0.94
C HIS A 417 2.62 -11.10 0.44
N LEU A 418 1.94 -10.68 1.52
CA LEU A 418 2.48 -10.69 2.88
C LEU A 418 2.20 -11.98 3.64
N HIS A 419 1.03 -12.56 3.43
CA HIS A 419 0.48 -13.61 4.30
C HIS A 419 0.30 -14.96 3.61
N GLY A 420 0.35 -14.98 2.28
CA GLY A 420 -0.10 -16.11 1.46
C GLY A 420 -1.63 -16.15 1.33
N TYR A 421 -2.12 -17.09 0.53
CA TYR A 421 -3.54 -17.40 0.36
C TYR A 421 -3.84 -18.79 0.92
#